data_AF-A0A1A6H5E4-F1
#
_entry.id   AF-A0A1A6H5E4-F1
#
_cell.length_a   1.000
_cell.length_b   1.000
_cell.length_c   1.000
_cell.angle_alpha   90.00
_cell.angle_beta   90.00
_cell.angle_gamma   90.00
#
_symmetry.space_group_name_H-M   'P 1'
#
loop_
_entity.id
_entity.type
_entity.pdbx_description
1 polymer ?
#
loop_
_entity_poly.entity_id
_entity_poly.type
_entity_poly.pdbx_seq_one_letter_code
_entity_poly.pdbx_strand_id
1 'polypeptide(L)'
;MAEVEQKKKRTFRKFTYCGVDLDQLLDMSYEQLMQLYSARHRHRLNCGLRRKQHSLLKGLRNAKKEAPPMEKPEVVKTHLRDMIILPEMVGSMVGVYNSKIFNQVEIKPEMIGYYLGEFSITYHHLHLHHGRPGIGATHSSSPSRKVASWKQNWNKQVVKVTSDELQQMGHNQE
;
A
#
# COMPACT_ATOMS: atom_id res chain seq x y z
N MET A 1 -18.54 8.45 38.64
CA MET A 1 -18.23 7.50 37.54
C MET A 1 -18.01 8.32 36.30
N ALA A 2 -16.78 8.35 35.77
CA ALA A 2 -16.45 9.20 34.63
C ALA A 2 -17.07 8.61 33.35
N GLU A 3 -17.84 9.40 32.61
CA GLU A 3 -18.38 9.04 31.31
C GLU A 3 -17.23 8.83 30.32
N VAL A 4 -17.11 7.61 29.79
CA VAL A 4 -16.20 7.29 28.70
C VAL A 4 -16.84 7.81 27.41
N GLU A 5 -16.40 8.97 26.95
CA GLU A 5 -16.80 9.58 25.69
C GLU A 5 -16.51 8.61 24.53
N GLN A 6 -17.56 8.00 23.97
CA GLN A 6 -17.45 7.06 22.87
C GLN A 6 -17.08 7.81 21.58
N LYS A 7 -15.80 7.81 21.21
CA LYS A 7 -15.33 8.31 19.92
C LYS A 7 -16.15 7.70 18.78
N LYS A 8 -16.79 8.55 17.96
CA LYS A 8 -17.54 8.14 16.77
C LYS A 8 -16.68 7.21 15.90
N LYS A 9 -17.12 5.97 15.70
CA LYS A 9 -16.45 5.00 14.82
C LYS A 9 -16.40 5.59 13.41
N ARG A 10 -15.22 5.63 12.78
CA ARG A 10 -15.09 6.06 11.38
C ARG A 10 -16.01 5.18 10.52
N THR A 11 -16.92 5.79 9.78
CA THR A 11 -17.77 5.09 8.82
C THR A 11 -16.91 4.54 7.69
N PHE A 12 -16.90 3.22 7.53
CA PHE A 12 -16.22 2.58 6.39
C PHE A 12 -16.90 3.03 5.09
N ARG A 13 -16.11 3.59 4.16
CA ARG A 13 -16.62 3.97 2.85
C ARG A 13 -16.85 2.69 2.05
N LYS A 14 -18.07 2.48 1.57
CA LYS A 14 -18.36 1.42 0.60
C LYS A 14 -17.56 1.69 -0.66
N PHE A 15 -16.91 0.66 -1.19
CA PHE A 15 -16.16 0.79 -2.44
C PHE A 15 -17.13 0.85 -3.60
N THR A 16 -17.02 1.92 -4.39
CA THR A 16 -17.79 2.12 -5.62
C THR A 16 -16.81 2.35 -6.78
N TYR A 17 -16.91 1.58 -7.84
CA TYR A 17 -16.14 1.77 -9.07
C TYR A 17 -17.05 2.39 -10.13
N CYS A 18 -16.73 3.62 -10.58
CA CYS A 18 -17.55 4.35 -11.56
C CYS A 18 -19.05 4.42 -11.19
N GLY A 19 -19.39 4.47 -9.91
CA GLY A 19 -20.77 4.50 -9.41
C GLY A 19 -21.43 3.12 -9.25
N VAL A 20 -20.68 2.03 -9.45
CA VAL A 20 -21.15 0.64 -9.30
C VAL A 20 -20.54 -0.01 -8.06
N ASP A 21 -21.36 -0.72 -7.29
CA ASP A 21 -20.93 -1.43 -6.08
C ASP A 21 -20.14 -2.70 -6.39
N LEU A 22 -19.37 -3.19 -5.42
CA LEU A 22 -18.53 -4.39 -5.58
C LEU A 22 -19.35 -5.65 -5.90
N ASP A 23 -20.47 -5.87 -5.21
CA ASP A 23 -21.31 -7.06 -5.43
C ASP A 23 -21.89 -7.05 -6.86
N GLN A 24 -22.31 -5.87 -7.32
CA GLN A 24 -22.78 -5.69 -8.68
C GLN A 24 -21.66 -5.89 -9.73
N LEU A 25 -20.42 -5.50 -9.43
CA LEU A 25 -19.25 -5.77 -10.30
C LEU A 25 -18.94 -7.26 -10.48
N LEU A 26 -19.30 -8.10 -9.49
CA LEU A 26 -19.09 -9.54 -9.57
C LEU A 26 -20.13 -10.25 -10.44
N ASP A 27 -21.37 -9.74 -10.45
CA ASP A 27 -22.48 -10.33 -11.20
C ASP A 27 -22.59 -9.84 -12.65
N MET A 28 -21.95 -8.72 -12.99
CA MET A 28 -21.97 -8.15 -14.34
C MET A 28 -21.27 -9.02 -15.39
N SER A 29 -21.75 -8.90 -16.64
CA SER A 29 -21.11 -9.56 -17.77
C SER A 29 -19.79 -8.90 -18.17
N TYR A 30 -18.92 -9.66 -18.83
CA TYR A 30 -17.62 -9.17 -19.28
C TYR A 30 -17.73 -7.98 -20.25
N GLU A 31 -18.74 -7.97 -21.12
CA GLU A 31 -18.96 -6.86 -22.07
C GLU A 31 -19.32 -5.56 -21.36
N GLN A 32 -20.15 -5.63 -20.32
CA GLN A 32 -20.52 -4.47 -19.50
C GLN A 32 -19.31 -3.96 -18.71
N LEU A 33 -18.54 -4.88 -18.13
CA LEU A 33 -17.30 -4.57 -17.40
C LEU A 33 -16.30 -3.79 -18.28
N MET A 34 -16.18 -4.16 -19.55
CA MET A 34 -15.28 -3.49 -20.50
C MET A 34 -15.63 -2.03 -20.74
N GLN A 35 -16.92 -1.67 -20.73
CA GLN A 35 -17.36 -0.29 -20.90
C GLN A 35 -17.00 0.59 -19.70
N LEU A 36 -16.98 0.02 -18.49
CA LEU A 36 -16.63 0.72 -17.26
C LEU A 36 -15.12 0.93 -17.09
N TYR A 37 -14.30 0.08 -17.69
CA TYR A 37 -12.85 0.20 -17.64
C TYR A 37 -12.31 1.34 -18.51
N SER A 38 -11.11 1.82 -18.14
CA SER A 38 -10.38 2.81 -18.95
C SER A 38 -9.92 2.23 -20.30
N ALA A 39 -9.66 3.12 -21.27
CA ALA A 39 -9.41 2.75 -22.66
C ALA A 39 -8.31 1.69 -22.84
N ARG A 40 -7.22 1.78 -22.07
CA ARG A 40 -6.10 0.82 -22.14
C ARG A 40 -6.53 -0.59 -21.74
N HIS A 41 -7.25 -0.71 -20.63
CA HIS A 41 -7.74 -1.99 -20.12
C HIS A 41 -8.76 -2.59 -21.09
N ARG A 42 -9.69 -1.76 -21.59
CA ARG A 42 -10.67 -2.17 -22.60
C ARG A 42 -9.99 -2.70 -23.86
N HIS A 43 -8.97 -2.03 -24.37
CA HIS A 43 -8.21 -2.50 -25.52
C HIS A 43 -7.54 -3.84 -25.26
N ARG A 44 -6.90 -4.02 -24.10
CA ARG A 44 -6.28 -5.31 -23.71
C ARG A 44 -7.31 -6.44 -23.63
N LEU A 45 -8.48 -6.17 -23.06
CA LEU A 45 -9.57 -7.14 -22.92
C LEU A 45 -10.22 -7.47 -24.28
N ASN A 46 -10.34 -6.50 -25.19
CA ASN A 46 -10.79 -6.70 -26.58
C ASN A 46 -9.84 -7.59 -27.39
N CYS A 47 -8.53 -7.45 -27.19
CA CYS A 47 -7.55 -8.34 -27.82
C CYS A 47 -7.58 -9.79 -27.28
N GLY A 48 -8.30 -10.02 -26.17
CA GLY A 48 -8.46 -11.33 -25.53
C GLY A 48 -7.34 -11.69 -24.54
N LEU A 49 -7.70 -12.49 -23.54
CA LEU A 49 -6.76 -13.06 -22.58
C LEU A 49 -6.03 -14.26 -23.21
N ARG A 50 -4.71 -14.38 -23.02
CA ARG A 50 -3.98 -15.58 -23.47
C ARG A 50 -4.19 -16.72 -22.48
N ARG A 51 -3.82 -17.94 -22.90
CA ARG A 51 -3.94 -19.17 -22.10
C ARG A 51 -3.31 -19.06 -20.71
N LYS A 52 -2.17 -18.35 -20.60
CA LYS A 52 -1.46 -18.15 -19.32
C LYS A 52 -2.31 -17.37 -18.31
N GLN A 53 -3.01 -16.33 -18.76
CA GLN A 53 -3.90 -15.52 -17.92
C GLN A 53 -5.13 -16.33 -17.47
N HIS A 54 -5.72 -17.14 -18.35
CA HIS A 54 -6.80 -18.05 -17.95
C HIS A 54 -6.36 -19.08 -16.91
N SER A 55 -5.14 -19.60 -17.02
CA SER A 55 -4.59 -20.52 -16.01
C SER A 55 -4.46 -19.86 -14.64
N LEU A 56 -4.06 -18.59 -14.61
CA LEU A 56 -3.95 -17.82 -13.36
C LEU A 56 -5.33 -17.58 -12.73
N LEU A 57 -6.33 -17.20 -13.54
CA LEU A 57 -7.71 -17.07 -13.07
C LEU A 57 -8.23 -18.37 -12.47
N LYS A 58 -8.00 -19.50 -13.15
CA LYS A 58 -8.42 -20.82 -12.66
C LYS A 58 -7.74 -21.16 -11.32
N GLY A 59 -6.44 -20.90 -11.21
CA GLY A 59 -5.70 -21.10 -9.96
C GLY A 59 -6.25 -20.26 -8.80
N LEU A 60 -6.55 -18.99 -9.04
CA LEU A 60 -7.12 -18.10 -8.03
C LEU A 60 -8.54 -18.48 -7.61
N ARG A 61 -9.36 -18.94 -8.57
CA ARG A 61 -10.72 -19.44 -8.27
C ARG A 61 -10.67 -20.69 -7.40
N ASN A 62 -9.70 -21.57 -7.62
CA ASN A 62 -9.51 -22.76 -6.79
C ASN A 62 -9.03 -22.38 -5.39
N ALA A 63 -7.99 -21.55 -5.29
CA ALA A 63 -7.47 -21.09 -4.00
C ALA A 63 -8.53 -20.36 -3.15
N LYS A 64 -9.42 -19.58 -3.77
CA LYS A 64 -10.54 -18.91 -3.08
C LYS A 64 -11.64 -19.88 -2.62
N LYS A 65 -11.83 -21.01 -3.31
CA LYS A 65 -12.80 -22.04 -2.94
C LYS A 65 -12.31 -22.96 -1.82
N GLU A 66 -11.00 -23.25 -1.83
CA GLU A 66 -10.36 -24.14 -0.83
C GLU A 66 -10.07 -23.42 0.49
N ALA A 67 -10.08 -22.09 0.49
CA ALA A 67 -9.83 -21.28 1.68
C ALA A 67 -10.89 -21.50 2.76
N PRO A 68 -10.49 -21.62 4.05
CA PRO A 68 -11.43 -21.67 5.15
C PRO A 68 -12.23 -20.36 5.24
N PRO A 69 -13.51 -20.41 5.65
CA PRO A 69 -14.29 -19.20 5.89
C PRO A 69 -13.61 -18.43 7.02
N MET A 70 -13.14 -17.21 6.73
CA MET A 70 -12.42 -16.26 7.61
C MET A 70 -10.89 -16.23 7.49
N GLU A 71 -10.27 -17.16 6.75
CA GLU A 71 -8.83 -17.08 6.45
C GLU A 71 -8.56 -16.54 5.04
N LYS A 72 -7.35 -15.99 4.87
CA LYS A 72 -6.89 -15.52 3.56
C LYS A 72 -6.55 -16.72 2.69
N PRO A 73 -6.89 -16.71 1.39
CA PRO A 73 -6.60 -17.81 0.49
C PRO A 73 -5.09 -17.99 0.29
N GLU A 74 -4.70 -19.19 -0.16
CA GLU A 74 -3.31 -19.51 -0.44
C GLU A 74 -2.69 -18.55 -1.48
N VAL A 75 -1.41 -18.22 -1.29
CA VAL A 75 -0.68 -17.31 -2.16
C VAL A 75 -0.37 -17.97 -3.49
N VAL A 76 -1.02 -17.52 -4.57
CA VAL A 76 -0.72 -17.98 -5.93
C VAL A 76 0.43 -17.16 -6.52
N LYS A 77 1.56 -17.81 -6.81
CA LYS A 77 2.75 -17.17 -7.39
C LYS A 77 2.61 -16.99 -8.90
N THR A 78 2.98 -15.81 -9.41
CA THR A 78 2.88 -15.47 -10.84
C THR A 78 4.03 -14.60 -11.31
N HIS A 79 4.39 -14.77 -12.58
CA HIS A 79 5.30 -13.88 -13.32
C HIS A 79 4.54 -12.89 -14.21
N LEU A 80 3.21 -13.05 -14.33
CA LEU A 80 2.37 -12.24 -15.22
C LEU A 80 2.14 -10.86 -14.59
N ARG A 81 2.99 -9.91 -14.93
CA ARG A 81 2.87 -8.49 -14.54
C ARG A 81 1.93 -7.70 -15.46
N ASP A 82 1.62 -8.25 -16.63
CA ASP A 82 0.74 -7.71 -17.66
C ASP A 82 -0.75 -8.01 -17.43
N MET A 83 -1.06 -8.76 -16.37
CA MET A 83 -2.43 -9.11 -16.01
C MET A 83 -3.15 -7.94 -15.36
N ILE A 84 -4.39 -7.70 -15.81
CA ILE A 84 -5.29 -6.71 -15.24
C ILE A 84 -6.00 -7.33 -14.04
N ILE A 85 -6.12 -6.58 -12.95
CA ILE A 85 -6.90 -7.01 -11.79
C ILE A 85 -8.39 -6.94 -12.15
N LEU A 86 -9.01 -8.11 -12.15
CA LEU A 86 -10.45 -8.28 -12.34
C LEU A 86 -11.18 -8.29 -10.98
N PRO A 87 -12.47 -7.90 -10.93
CA PRO A 87 -13.25 -7.90 -9.69
C PRO A 87 -13.29 -9.28 -9.01
N GLU A 88 -13.24 -10.37 -9.78
CA GLU A 88 -13.18 -11.74 -9.24
C GLU A 88 -11.97 -11.99 -8.31
N MET A 89 -10.85 -11.28 -8.55
CA MET A 89 -9.59 -11.47 -7.83
C MET A 89 -9.57 -10.74 -6.48
N VAL A 90 -10.60 -9.96 -6.15
CA VAL A 90 -10.68 -9.22 -4.89
C VAL A 90 -10.70 -10.19 -3.72
N GLY A 91 -9.85 -9.92 -2.73
CA GLY A 91 -9.62 -10.79 -1.57
C GLY A 91 -8.66 -11.96 -1.80
N SER A 92 -8.12 -12.12 -3.01
CA SER A 92 -7.10 -13.13 -3.28
C SER A 92 -5.69 -12.63 -2.94
N MET A 93 -4.82 -13.57 -2.55
CA MET A 93 -3.40 -13.34 -2.33
C MET A 93 -2.60 -13.72 -3.58
N VAL A 94 -1.93 -12.74 -4.19
CA VAL A 94 -1.15 -12.94 -5.42
C VAL A 94 0.32 -12.63 -5.16
N GLY A 95 1.19 -13.61 -5.42
CA GLY A 95 2.64 -13.42 -5.38
C GLY A 95 3.16 -12.90 -6.71
N VAL A 96 3.43 -11.61 -6.86
CA VAL A 96 3.93 -11.01 -8.11
C VAL A 96 5.46 -11.07 -8.14
N TYR A 97 6.04 -11.63 -9.20
CA TYR A 97 7.49 -11.74 -9.33
C TYR A 97 8.17 -10.41 -9.67
N ASN A 98 9.18 -10.07 -8.87
CA ASN A 98 9.95 -8.85 -8.96
C ASN A 98 11.37 -9.06 -9.54
N SER A 99 11.53 -10.03 -10.42
CA SER A 99 12.83 -10.47 -10.98
C SER A 99 13.82 -11.09 -9.98
N LYS A 100 13.54 -11.01 -8.67
CA LYS A 100 14.35 -11.59 -7.58
C LYS A 100 13.50 -12.35 -6.55
N ILE A 101 12.40 -11.73 -6.12
CA ILE A 101 11.51 -12.27 -5.08
C ILE A 101 10.06 -12.22 -5.55
N PHE A 102 9.20 -13.04 -4.94
CA PHE A 102 7.75 -12.93 -5.10
C PHE A 102 7.19 -12.03 -4.01
N ASN A 103 6.69 -10.86 -4.40
CA ASN A 103 6.03 -9.93 -3.51
C ASN A 103 4.60 -10.38 -3.29
N GLN A 104 4.20 -10.60 -2.04
CA GLN A 104 2.82 -10.96 -1.71
C GLN A 104 1.95 -9.71 -1.75
N VAL A 105 1.02 -9.67 -2.70
CA VAL A 105 0.06 -8.59 -2.90
C VAL A 105 -1.32 -9.10 -2.51
N GLU A 106 -1.92 -8.44 -1.53
CA GLU A 106 -3.33 -8.62 -1.17
C GLU A 106 -4.19 -7.71 -2.04
N ILE A 107 -5.07 -8.31 -2.84
CA ILE A 107 -5.89 -7.56 -3.80
C ILE A 107 -7.04 -6.86 -3.08
N LYS A 108 -6.94 -5.53 -3.01
CA LYS A 108 -8.00 -4.65 -2.49
C LYS A 108 -8.97 -4.25 -3.60
N PRO A 109 -10.23 -3.92 -3.27
CA PRO A 109 -11.20 -3.40 -4.25
C PRO A 109 -10.69 -2.16 -4.99
N GLU A 110 -9.93 -1.29 -4.32
CA GLU A 110 -9.32 -0.08 -4.90
C GLU A 110 -8.33 -0.36 -6.03
N MET A 111 -7.87 -1.61 -6.17
CA MET A 111 -6.90 -2.03 -7.18
C MET A 111 -7.55 -2.54 -8.47
N ILE A 112 -8.89 -2.58 -8.55
CA ILE A 112 -9.60 -3.00 -9.76
C ILE A 112 -9.25 -2.06 -10.92
N GLY A 113 -8.94 -2.64 -12.08
CA GLY A 113 -8.56 -1.86 -13.26
C GLY A 113 -7.14 -1.31 -13.25
N TYR A 114 -6.26 -1.87 -12.41
CA TYR A 114 -4.80 -1.67 -12.48
C TYR A 114 -4.08 -2.95 -12.91
N TYR A 115 -2.81 -2.83 -13.32
CA TYR A 115 -1.99 -3.99 -13.65
C TYR A 115 -1.30 -4.55 -12.41
N LEU A 116 -1.17 -5.89 -12.32
CA LEU A 116 -0.42 -6.53 -11.22
C LEU A 116 1.03 -6.02 -11.12
N GLY A 117 1.63 -5.66 -12.26
CA GLY A 117 2.99 -5.15 -12.32
C GLY A 117 3.22 -3.84 -11.57
N GLU A 118 2.19 -3.04 -11.34
CA GLU A 118 2.28 -1.73 -10.66
C GLU A 118 2.50 -1.88 -9.16
N PHE A 119 2.00 -2.96 -8.57
CA PHE A 119 2.12 -3.25 -7.14
C PHE A 119 3.46 -3.91 -6.76
N SER A 120 4.27 -4.28 -7.76
CA SER A 120 5.61 -4.86 -7.55
C SER A 120 6.66 -4.04 -8.28
N ILE A 121 7.36 -3.20 -7.53
CA ILE A 121 8.42 -2.31 -8.03
C ILE A 121 9.71 -3.11 -8.22
N THR A 122 10.26 -3.14 -9.43
CA THR A 122 11.45 -3.93 -9.83
C THR A 122 12.77 -3.49 -9.22
N TYR A 123 12.85 -2.25 -8.76
CA TYR A 123 14.06 -1.70 -8.17
C TYR A 123 13.81 -1.28 -6.73
N HIS A 124 14.90 -1.16 -5.98
CA HIS A 124 14.82 -0.67 -4.62
C HIS A 124 14.78 0.87 -4.60
N HIS A 125 13.60 1.44 -4.34
CA HIS A 125 13.42 2.89 -4.18
C HIS A 125 14.33 3.49 -3.09
N LEU A 126 14.65 2.72 -2.04
CA LEU A 126 15.53 3.11 -0.93
C LEU A 126 17.02 3.18 -1.28
N HIS A 127 17.48 2.64 -2.41
CA HIS A 127 18.91 2.70 -2.77
C HIS A 127 19.29 3.99 -3.53
N LEU A 128 18.29 4.83 -3.87
CA LEU A 128 18.48 6.17 -4.42
C LEU A 128 18.52 7.24 -3.31
N HIS A 129 18.92 6.87 -2.09
CA HIS A 129 19.44 7.85 -1.16
C HIS A 129 20.85 8.18 -1.61
N HIS A 130 21.03 9.36 -2.22
CA HIS A 130 22.36 9.86 -2.50
C HIS A 130 23.17 9.80 -1.20
N GLY A 131 24.23 8.99 -1.23
CA GLY A 131 25.19 8.91 -0.14
C GLY A 131 25.86 10.27 0.07
N ARG A 132 26.73 10.37 1.07
CA ARG A 132 27.53 11.58 1.25
C ARG A 132 28.32 11.85 -0.04
N PRO A 133 28.26 13.06 -0.60
CA PRO A 133 29.12 13.43 -1.72
C PRO A 133 30.58 13.11 -1.35
N GLY A 134 31.30 12.48 -2.29
CA GLY A 134 32.71 12.13 -2.08
C GLY A 134 33.57 13.37 -1.82
N ILE A 135 34.72 13.16 -1.17
CA ILE A 135 35.72 14.22 -0.95
C ILE A 135 36.19 14.74 -2.32
N GLY A 136 35.86 16.01 -2.61
CA GLY A 136 36.09 16.66 -3.90
C GLY A 136 34.83 17.19 -4.61
N ALA A 137 33.63 16.86 -4.11
CA ALA A 137 32.38 17.40 -4.66
C ALA A 137 32.18 18.88 -4.27
N THR A 138 31.77 19.70 -5.23
CA THR A 138 31.46 21.12 -5.01
C THR A 138 30.31 21.31 -4.02
N HIS A 139 30.43 22.31 -3.14
CA HIS A 139 29.49 22.60 -2.04
C HIS A 139 28.02 22.78 -2.46
N SER A 140 27.74 22.98 -3.75
CA SER A 140 26.39 23.12 -4.31
C SER A 140 25.58 21.81 -4.33
N SER A 141 26.23 20.66 -4.18
CA SER A 141 25.61 19.32 -4.30
C SER A 141 25.33 18.64 -2.95
N SER A 142 25.62 19.30 -1.82
CA SER A 142 25.40 18.75 -0.48
C SER A 142 23.96 19.01 0.03
N PRO A 143 23.20 18.00 0.47
CA PRO A 143 21.89 18.20 1.09
C PRO A 143 22.01 19.10 2.33
N SER A 144 21.18 20.15 2.40
CA SER A 144 21.26 21.15 3.46
C SER A 144 21.04 20.51 4.85
N ARG A 145 21.98 20.75 5.76
CA ARG A 145 22.01 20.17 7.12
C ARG A 145 21.02 20.87 8.07
N LYS A 146 19.85 21.31 7.59
CA LYS A 146 18.89 22.13 8.36
C LYS A 146 17.82 21.34 9.14
N VAL A 147 17.90 20.01 9.23
CA VAL A 147 16.91 19.20 9.98
C VAL A 147 17.45 18.67 11.33
N ALA A 148 18.77 18.75 11.57
CA ALA A 148 19.37 18.22 12.79
C ALA A 148 19.42 19.20 13.98
N SER A 149 19.06 20.47 13.78
CA SER A 149 19.14 21.51 14.83
C SER A 149 17.95 21.46 15.80
N TRP A 150 16.74 21.15 15.31
CA TRP A 150 15.52 21.21 16.11
C TRP A 150 15.46 20.17 17.24
N LYS A 151 15.94 18.95 16.97
CA LYS A 151 15.94 17.84 17.94
C LYS A 151 16.95 18.03 19.07
N GLN A 152 18.08 18.69 18.80
CA GLN A 152 19.06 19.03 19.84
C GLN A 152 18.61 20.22 20.70
N ASN A 153 17.85 21.16 20.13
CA ASN A 153 17.35 22.31 20.87
C ASN A 153 16.20 21.93 21.82
N TRP A 154 15.33 21.00 21.41
CA TRP A 154 14.22 20.52 22.24
C TRP A 154 14.70 19.80 23.51
N ASN A 155 15.71 18.91 23.38
CA ASN A 155 16.28 18.24 24.56
C ASN A 155 17.01 19.20 25.51
N LYS A 156 17.64 20.26 25.00
CA LYS A 156 18.24 21.30 25.86
C LYS A 156 17.19 22.13 26.59
N GLN A 157 16.04 22.38 25.96
CA GLN A 157 14.93 23.12 26.58
C GLN A 157 14.29 22.29 27.71
N VAL A 158 14.04 20.99 27.48
CA VAL A 158 13.43 20.09 28.47
C VAL A 158 14.33 19.89 29.70
N VAL A 159 15.64 19.69 29.50
CA VAL A 159 16.59 19.52 30.62
C VAL A 159 16.77 20.79 31.44
N LYS A 160 16.61 21.98 30.84
CA LYS A 160 16.70 23.26 31.56
C LYS A 160 15.48 23.51 32.44
N VAL A 161 14.28 23.19 31.94
CA VAL A 161 13.03 23.30 32.72
C VAL A 161 13.03 22.37 33.94
N THR A 162 13.52 21.13 33.80
CA THR A 162 13.57 20.19 34.94
C THR A 162 14.61 20.55 35.99
N SER A 163 15.70 21.24 35.63
CA SER A 163 16.68 21.73 36.61
C SER A 163 16.20 22.97 37.37
N ASP A 164 15.49 23.88 36.68
CA ASP A 164 14.95 25.09 37.30
C ASP A 164 13.79 24.75 38.27
N GLU A 165 12.97 23.73 37.97
CA GLU A 165 11.93 23.22 38.88
C GLU A 165 12.51 22.58 40.15
N LEU A 166 13.67 21.89 40.06
CA LEU A 166 14.31 21.27 41.22
C LEU A 166 15.00 22.30 42.15
N GLN A 167 15.43 23.46 41.63
CA GLN A 167 15.98 24.54 42.46
C GLN A 167 14.89 25.35 43.19
N GLN A 168 13.68 25.45 42.64
CA GLN A 168 12.56 26.14 43.29
C GLN A 168 11.91 25.32 44.42
N MET A 169 12.00 23.98 44.38
CA MET A 169 11.51 23.14 45.49
C MET A 169 12.44 23.12 46.71
N GLY A 170 13.72 23.50 46.56
CA GLY A 170 14.69 23.56 47.67
C GLY A 170 14.65 24.85 48.51
N HIS A 171 13.95 25.90 48.05
CA HIS A 171 13.89 27.20 48.72
C HIS A 171 12.64 27.43 49.58
N ASN A 172 11.69 26.49 49.61
CA ASN A 172 10.45 26.58 50.39
C ASN A 172 10.43 25.66 51.63
N GLN A 173 11.61 25.32 52.16
CA GLN A 173 11.78 24.65 53.45
C GLN A 173 12.81 25.41 54.29
N GLU A 174 12.50 26.66 54.63
CA GLU A 174 12.99 27.37 55.82
C GLU A 174 11.89 28.33 56.30
#